data_AF-A0A382VMK7-F1
#
_entry.id   AF-A0A382VMK7-F1
#
_cell.length_a   1.000
_cell.length_b   1.000
_cell.length_c   1.000
_cell.angle_alpha   90.00
_cell.angle_beta   90.00
_cell.angle_gamma   90.00
#
_symmetry.space_group_name_H-M   'P 1'
#
loop_
_entity.id
_entity.type
_entity.pdbx_description
1 polymer ?
#
loop_
_entity_poly.entity_id
_entity_poly.type
_entity_poly.pdbx_seq_one_letter_code
_entity_poly.pdbx_strand_id
1 'polypeptide(L)'
;DSIRMLRPISKWGHSIYKPETIPEMVRKAFKIAEQEKPGVTILELPEDIAKKEVISKEIIEPRKTRRAAADHKAVKAAVEAIINAKKPIILSGNGAVRKRASNQLRLLAEKTGIRVVNTFMGKGAVSRSDPHCLYTIGLQGQDHVNAALYHADLVIAIGYDLVEYAPKLWNKETKKTIIHIDFWPAEIDEDYIVDVEVVSDVADALWQINQLFDDKYKDKLPLFEISNKQKLRETISNDFAMEKDDKSFPMKPQKVLWDIRETLGSSDILLSDVGAHKMWVARY
;
A
#
# COMPACT_ATOMS: atom_id res chain seq x y z
N ASP A 1 -23.25 18.47 -19.18
CA ASP A 1 -22.57 17.22 -19.58
C ASP A 1 -22.06 16.53 -18.32
N SER A 2 -22.75 15.47 -17.90
CA SER A 2 -22.48 14.70 -16.68
C SER A 2 -21.11 14.02 -16.76
N ILE A 3 -20.74 13.49 -17.92
CA ILE A 3 -19.44 12.83 -18.14
C ILE A 3 -18.31 13.84 -18.00
N ARG A 4 -18.45 15.05 -18.55
CA ARG A 4 -17.44 16.10 -18.40
C ARG A 4 -17.24 16.51 -16.94
N MET A 5 -18.31 16.56 -16.15
CA MET A 5 -18.24 16.87 -14.71
C MET A 5 -17.47 15.82 -13.91
N LEU A 6 -17.63 14.53 -14.26
CA LEU A 6 -17.04 13.42 -13.51
C LEU A 6 -15.67 12.97 -14.03
N ARG A 7 -15.22 13.49 -15.19
CA ARG A 7 -13.93 13.16 -15.79
C ARG A 7 -12.72 13.39 -14.86
N PRO A 8 -12.63 14.47 -14.06
CA PRO A 8 -11.48 14.69 -13.17
C PRO A 8 -11.36 13.67 -12.03
N ILE A 9 -12.45 12.96 -11.70
CA ILE A 9 -12.52 12.00 -10.59
C ILE A 9 -12.75 10.55 -11.05
N SER A 10 -12.57 10.28 -12.35
CA SER A 10 -12.70 8.94 -12.93
C SER A 10 -11.54 8.63 -13.86
N LYS A 11 -11.18 7.35 -13.95
CA LYS A 11 -10.18 6.84 -14.91
C LYS A 11 -10.70 6.91 -16.34
N TRP A 12 -12.01 6.75 -16.51
CA TRP A 12 -12.66 6.77 -17.80
C TRP A 12 -14.15 7.06 -17.64
N GLY A 13 -14.69 7.93 -18.49
CA GLY A 13 -16.11 8.29 -18.52
C GLY A 13 -16.60 8.39 -19.96
N HIS A 14 -17.76 7.81 -20.28
CA HIS A 14 -18.33 7.86 -21.63
C HIS A 14 -19.86 7.73 -21.64
N SER A 15 -20.53 8.43 -22.56
CA SER A 15 -21.96 8.24 -22.86
C SER A 15 -22.15 7.21 -23.97
N ILE A 16 -23.14 6.33 -23.84
CA ILE A 16 -23.42 5.30 -24.83
C ILE A 16 -24.43 5.85 -25.86
N TYR A 17 -23.97 6.02 -27.10
CA TYR A 17 -24.81 6.57 -28.18
C TYR A 17 -25.48 5.52 -29.06
N LYS A 18 -25.03 4.26 -28.98
CA LYS A 18 -25.52 3.15 -29.79
C LYS A 18 -25.80 1.95 -28.89
N PRO A 19 -26.99 1.36 -28.91
CA PRO A 19 -27.31 0.26 -28.00
C PRO A 19 -26.47 -1.00 -28.31
N GLU A 20 -26.02 -1.18 -29.56
CA GLU A 20 -25.19 -2.30 -29.99
C GLU A 20 -23.75 -2.27 -29.41
N THR A 21 -23.34 -1.18 -28.75
CA THR A 21 -21.99 -1.06 -28.14
C THR A 21 -22.01 -1.28 -26.64
N ILE A 22 -23.18 -1.46 -26.02
CA ILE A 22 -23.33 -1.65 -24.57
C ILE A 22 -22.40 -2.77 -24.04
N PRO A 23 -22.39 -4.01 -24.62
CA PRO A 23 -21.52 -5.08 -24.10
C PRO A 23 -20.03 -4.72 -24.12
N GLU A 24 -19.56 -4.06 -25.19
CA GLU A 24 -18.18 -3.63 -25.33
C GLU A 24 -17.81 -2.53 -24.32
N MET A 25 -18.68 -1.53 -24.17
CA MET A 25 -18.46 -0.39 -23.28
C MET A 25 -18.45 -0.83 -21.82
N VAL A 26 -19.38 -1.71 -21.42
CA VAL A 26 -19.40 -2.31 -20.07
C VAL A 26 -18.12 -3.12 -19.85
N ARG A 27 -17.76 -4.01 -20.79
CA ARG A 27 -16.53 -4.82 -20.68
C ARG A 27 -15.28 -3.95 -20.53
N LYS A 28 -15.20 -2.85 -21.29
CA LYS A 28 -14.10 -1.87 -21.23
C LYS A 28 -14.07 -1.12 -19.89
N ALA A 29 -15.23 -0.67 -19.39
CA ALA A 29 -15.34 0.01 -18.10
C ALA A 29 -14.71 -0.84 -16.97
N PHE A 30 -15.16 -2.09 -16.83
CA PHE A 30 -14.59 -3.01 -15.83
C PHE A 30 -13.10 -3.27 -16.06
N LYS A 31 -12.66 -3.44 -17.32
CA LYS A 31 -11.23 -3.63 -17.62
C LYS A 31 -10.38 -2.47 -17.12
N ILE A 32 -10.83 -1.23 -17.30
CA ILE A 32 -10.09 -0.03 -16.89
C ILE A 32 -10.19 0.18 -15.37
N ALA A 33 -11.37 -0.10 -14.78
CA ALA A 33 -11.60 0.01 -13.34
C ALA A 33 -10.68 -0.93 -12.54
N GLU A 34 -10.46 -2.16 -13.02
CA GLU A 34 -9.63 -3.19 -12.38
C GLU A 34 -8.12 -3.04 -12.66
N GLN A 35 -7.73 -2.27 -13.67
CA GLN A 35 -6.32 -1.98 -13.95
C GLN A 35 -5.70 -1.19 -12.81
N GLU A 36 -4.43 -1.43 -12.51
CA GLU A 36 -3.73 -0.74 -11.41
C GLU A 36 -3.36 0.69 -11.81
N LYS A 37 -3.52 1.70 -10.95
CA LYS A 37 -4.25 1.64 -9.66
C LYS A 37 -5.77 1.55 -9.93
N PRO A 38 -6.53 0.67 -9.22
CA PRO A 38 -7.96 0.52 -9.44
C PRO A 38 -8.70 1.83 -9.16
N GLY A 39 -9.78 2.07 -9.89
CA GLY A 39 -10.50 3.33 -9.75
C GLY A 39 -11.82 3.38 -10.51
N VAL A 40 -12.48 4.52 -10.41
CA VAL A 40 -13.85 4.69 -10.89
C VAL A 40 -13.87 4.80 -12.42
N THR A 41 -14.83 4.11 -13.04
CA THR A 41 -15.22 4.31 -14.45
C THR A 41 -16.70 4.60 -14.55
N ILE A 42 -17.10 5.42 -15.51
CA ILE A 42 -18.46 5.96 -15.59
C ILE A 42 -19.03 5.72 -16.98
N LEU A 43 -20.22 5.13 -17.02
CA LEU A 43 -20.99 4.95 -18.24
C LEU A 43 -22.33 5.65 -18.08
N GLU A 44 -22.59 6.64 -18.93
CA GLU A 44 -23.91 7.26 -19.03
C GLU A 44 -24.71 6.49 -20.10
N LEU A 45 -25.87 5.96 -19.70
CA LEU A 45 -26.78 5.25 -20.57
C LEU A 45 -28.05 6.12 -20.75
N PRO A 46 -28.21 6.81 -21.90
CA PRO A 46 -29.41 7.58 -22.19
C PRO A 46 -30.65 6.70 -22.23
N GLU A 47 -31.79 7.21 -21.74
CA GLU A 47 -33.04 6.44 -21.68
C GLU A 47 -33.55 6.00 -23.05
N ASP A 48 -33.42 6.85 -24.06
CA ASP A 48 -33.84 6.55 -25.43
C ASP A 48 -32.99 5.44 -26.07
N ILE A 49 -31.72 5.32 -25.67
CA ILE A 49 -30.83 4.23 -26.05
C ILE A 49 -31.19 2.95 -25.27
N ALA A 50 -31.45 3.06 -23.96
CA ALA A 50 -31.81 1.92 -23.12
C ALA A 50 -33.13 1.23 -23.54
N LYS A 51 -34.07 1.99 -24.11
CA LYS A 51 -35.38 1.49 -24.57
C LYS A 51 -35.34 0.73 -25.89
N LYS A 52 -34.24 0.79 -26.65
CA LYS A 52 -34.15 0.15 -27.98
C LYS A 52 -33.96 -1.36 -27.86
N GLU A 53 -34.78 -2.10 -28.58
CA GLU A 53 -34.55 -3.53 -28.79
C GLU A 53 -33.37 -3.72 -29.76
N VAL A 54 -32.48 -4.64 -29.39
CA VAL A 54 -31.29 -4.96 -30.19
C VAL A 54 -31.27 -6.45 -30.41
N ILE A 55 -30.99 -6.88 -31.64
CA ILE A 55 -30.65 -8.29 -31.89
C ILE A 55 -29.38 -8.58 -31.09
N SER A 56 -29.50 -9.52 -30.15
CA SER A 56 -28.48 -9.79 -29.14
C SER A 56 -27.10 -9.94 -29.77
N LYS A 57 -26.17 -9.08 -29.36
CA LYS A 57 -24.74 -9.35 -29.52
C LYS A 57 -24.28 -10.20 -28.33
N GLU A 58 -23.40 -11.15 -28.60
CA GLU A 58 -22.78 -11.95 -27.55
C GLU A 58 -22.10 -11.04 -26.51
N ILE A 59 -22.28 -11.41 -25.23
CA ILE A 59 -21.58 -10.75 -24.13
C ILE A 59 -20.09 -11.00 -24.30
N ILE A 60 -19.28 -9.94 -24.22
CA ILE A 60 -17.83 -10.07 -24.30
C ILE A 60 -17.30 -10.58 -22.96
N GLU A 61 -16.97 -11.86 -22.90
CA GLU A 61 -16.49 -12.51 -21.68
C GLU A 61 -15.20 -11.88 -21.13
N PRO A 62 -15.05 -11.78 -19.78
CA PRO A 62 -13.86 -11.26 -19.16
C PRO A 62 -12.67 -12.21 -19.31
N ARG A 63 -11.70 -11.81 -20.15
CA ARG A 63 -10.38 -12.47 -20.19
C ARG A 63 -9.42 -11.87 -19.15
N LYS A 64 -8.78 -12.75 -18.36
CA LYS A 64 -7.71 -12.37 -17.42
C LYS A 64 -6.51 -11.85 -18.20
N THR A 65 -6.06 -10.64 -17.86
CA THR A 65 -4.85 -10.03 -18.46
C THR A 65 -3.65 -10.32 -17.55
N ARG A 66 -2.53 -10.75 -18.12
CA ARG A 66 -1.27 -10.85 -17.37
C ARG A 66 -0.72 -9.45 -17.11
N ARG A 67 -0.22 -9.23 -15.90
CA ARG A 67 0.41 -7.96 -15.51
C ARG A 67 1.87 -7.96 -15.95
N ALA A 68 2.47 -6.77 -16.07
CA ALA A 68 3.86 -6.61 -16.47
C ALA A 68 4.80 -7.28 -15.43
N ALA A 69 5.77 -8.04 -15.92
CA ALA A 69 6.82 -8.62 -15.09
C ALA A 69 7.88 -7.57 -14.75
N ALA A 70 8.53 -7.72 -13.61
CA ALA A 70 9.64 -6.86 -13.21
C ALA A 70 10.86 -7.06 -14.12
N ASP A 71 11.52 -5.96 -14.49
CA ASP A 71 12.80 -6.03 -15.18
C ASP A 71 13.89 -6.58 -14.26
N HIS A 72 14.53 -7.65 -14.69
CA HIS A 72 15.57 -8.35 -13.94
C HIS A 72 16.76 -7.46 -13.53
N LYS A 73 17.12 -6.42 -14.30
CA LYS A 73 18.22 -5.51 -13.93
C LYS A 73 17.78 -4.58 -12.81
N ALA A 74 16.57 -4.04 -12.88
CA ALA A 74 15.99 -3.25 -11.81
C ALA A 74 15.86 -4.05 -10.50
N VAL A 75 15.39 -5.30 -10.58
CA VAL A 75 15.34 -6.22 -9.43
C VAL A 75 16.72 -6.45 -8.83
N LYS A 76 17.73 -6.70 -9.68
CA LYS A 76 19.11 -6.90 -9.23
C LYS A 76 19.66 -5.66 -8.53
N ALA A 77 19.45 -4.47 -9.11
CA ALA A 77 19.86 -3.21 -8.51
C ALA A 77 19.19 -2.96 -7.15
N ALA A 78 17.90 -3.30 -7.02
CA ALA A 78 17.18 -3.19 -5.75
C ALA A 78 17.79 -4.12 -4.68
N VAL A 79 18.08 -5.38 -5.03
CA VAL A 79 18.72 -6.34 -4.10
C VAL A 79 20.13 -5.88 -3.70
N GLU A 80 20.92 -5.37 -4.63
CA GLU A 80 22.26 -4.83 -4.35
C GLU A 80 22.19 -3.63 -3.39
N ALA A 81 21.24 -2.71 -3.60
CA ALA A 81 21.02 -1.59 -2.69
C ALA A 81 20.60 -2.06 -1.29
N ILE A 82 19.70 -3.05 -1.19
CA ILE A 82 19.27 -3.61 0.11
C ILE A 82 20.44 -4.22 0.88
N ILE A 83 21.30 -4.99 0.22
CA ILE A 83 22.43 -5.68 0.87
C ILE A 83 23.49 -4.71 1.39
N ASN A 84 23.69 -3.60 0.69
CA ASN A 84 24.66 -2.58 1.07
C ASN A 84 24.14 -1.62 2.17
N ALA A 85 22.84 -1.67 2.47
CA ALA A 85 22.23 -0.85 3.52
C ALA A 85 22.64 -1.33 4.92
N LYS A 86 22.72 -0.40 5.88
CA LYS A 86 22.99 -0.70 7.29
C LYS A 86 21.70 -0.68 8.13
N LYS A 87 20.75 0.18 7.78
CA LYS A 87 19.50 0.40 8.52
C LYS A 87 18.30 0.52 7.56
N PRO A 88 18.06 -0.46 6.68
CA PRO A 88 16.92 -0.40 5.78
C PRO A 88 15.58 -0.41 6.52
N ILE A 89 14.57 0.17 5.88
CA ILE A 89 13.18 0.12 6.32
C ILE A 89 12.27 -0.03 5.10
N ILE A 90 11.19 -0.79 5.25
CA ILE A 90 10.15 -0.87 4.22
C ILE A 90 9.05 0.14 4.55
N LEU A 91 8.66 0.94 3.57
CA LEU A 91 7.48 1.80 3.59
C LEU A 91 6.40 1.16 2.69
N SER A 92 5.37 0.61 3.33
CA SER A 92 4.28 -0.11 2.67
C SER A 92 3.09 0.81 2.43
N GLY A 93 2.78 1.10 1.17
CA GLY A 93 1.63 1.91 0.76
C GLY A 93 0.41 1.10 0.31
N ASN A 94 -0.55 1.78 -0.34
CA ASN A 94 -1.79 1.17 -0.82
C ASN A 94 -1.57 0.00 -1.80
N GLY A 95 -0.55 0.06 -2.65
CA GLY A 95 -0.26 -1.02 -3.61
C GLY A 95 0.23 -2.32 -2.94
N ALA A 96 0.81 -2.23 -1.74
CA ALA A 96 1.33 -3.38 -1.01
C ALA A 96 0.22 -4.21 -0.32
N VAL A 97 -0.95 -3.63 -0.06
CA VAL A 97 -2.07 -4.32 0.64
C VAL A 97 -2.73 -5.40 -0.22
N ARG A 98 -2.49 -5.40 -1.54
CA ARG A 98 -3.07 -6.39 -2.46
C ARG A 98 -2.63 -7.80 -2.04
N LYS A 99 -3.56 -8.76 -1.96
CA LYS A 99 -3.33 -10.11 -1.40
C LYS A 99 -2.02 -10.77 -1.86
N ARG A 100 -1.69 -10.70 -3.16
CA ARG A 100 -0.43 -11.25 -3.70
C ARG A 100 0.82 -10.48 -3.26
N ALA A 101 0.75 -9.15 -3.26
CA ALA A 101 1.86 -8.29 -2.85
C ALA A 101 2.12 -8.40 -1.34
N SER A 102 1.07 -8.36 -0.51
CA SER A 102 1.15 -8.54 0.95
C SER A 102 1.84 -9.86 1.33
N ASN A 103 1.51 -10.97 0.64
CA ASN A 103 2.17 -12.26 0.89
C ASN A 103 3.67 -12.20 0.59
N GLN A 104 4.08 -11.60 -0.53
CA GLN A 104 5.48 -11.50 -0.91
C GLN A 104 6.25 -10.49 -0.06
N LEU A 105 5.59 -9.41 0.37
CA LEU A 105 6.14 -8.44 1.31
C LEU A 105 6.44 -9.08 2.66
N ARG A 106 5.50 -9.87 3.21
CA ARG A 106 5.72 -10.61 4.46
C ARG A 106 6.91 -11.56 4.33
N LEU A 107 6.99 -12.30 3.23
CA LEU A 107 8.12 -13.18 2.96
C LEU A 107 9.45 -12.42 2.85
N LEU A 108 9.44 -11.24 2.21
CA LEU A 108 10.62 -10.38 2.13
C LEU A 108 11.06 -9.90 3.52
N ALA A 109 10.13 -9.44 4.34
CA ALA A 109 10.40 -8.99 5.70
C ALA A 109 10.97 -10.14 6.55
N GLU A 110 10.34 -11.32 6.53
CA GLU A 110 10.79 -12.52 7.24
C GLU A 110 12.20 -12.96 6.81
N LYS A 111 12.46 -13.01 5.49
CA LYS A 111 13.77 -13.42 4.96
C LYS A 111 14.88 -12.43 5.31
N THR A 112 14.61 -11.14 5.16
CA THR A 112 15.64 -10.11 5.31
C THR A 112 15.79 -9.63 6.75
N GLY A 113 14.76 -9.78 7.58
CA GLY A 113 14.65 -9.16 8.91
C GLY A 113 14.33 -7.67 8.87
N ILE A 114 13.99 -7.12 7.70
CA ILE A 114 13.67 -5.69 7.55
C ILE A 114 12.31 -5.39 8.14
N ARG A 115 12.24 -4.33 8.96
CA ARG A 115 11.00 -3.85 9.57
C ARG A 115 10.12 -3.12 8.55
N VAL A 116 8.80 -3.19 8.74
CA VAL A 116 7.80 -2.62 7.84
C VAL A 116 7.00 -1.55 8.56
N VAL A 117 7.00 -0.33 8.02
CA VAL A 117 6.11 0.77 8.40
C VAL A 117 5.03 0.87 7.32
N ASN A 118 3.77 0.96 7.72
CA ASN A 118 2.66 1.09 6.77
C ASN A 118 2.19 2.55 6.69
N THR A 119 1.78 3.04 5.54
CA THR A 119 0.91 4.22 5.48
C THR A 119 -0.49 3.88 6.02
N PHE A 120 -1.40 4.85 6.07
CA PHE A 120 -2.79 4.60 6.44
C PHE A 120 -3.48 3.64 5.45
N MET A 121 -3.22 3.81 4.14
CA MET A 121 -3.83 2.98 3.09
C MET A 121 -3.09 1.64 2.91
N GLY A 122 -1.84 1.53 3.34
CA GLY A 122 -1.07 0.29 3.38
C GLY A 122 -1.33 -0.56 4.63
N LYS A 123 -2.07 -0.06 5.61
CA LYS A 123 -2.38 -0.80 6.85
C LYS A 123 -3.05 -2.13 6.52
N GLY A 124 -2.52 -3.21 7.10
CA GLY A 124 -2.98 -4.58 6.82
C GLY A 124 -2.15 -5.34 5.78
N ALA A 125 -1.23 -4.67 5.07
CA ALA A 125 -0.28 -5.36 4.18
C ALA A 125 0.63 -6.32 4.96
N VAL A 126 1.02 -5.92 6.18
CA VAL A 126 1.63 -6.80 7.19
C VAL A 126 0.77 -6.76 8.45
N SER A 127 0.54 -7.94 9.04
CA SER A 127 -0.29 -8.06 10.24
C SER A 127 0.28 -7.21 11.37
N ARG A 128 -0.59 -6.61 12.19
CA ARG A 128 -0.19 -5.92 13.41
C ARG A 128 0.61 -6.83 14.34
N SER A 129 0.23 -8.10 14.45
CA SER A 129 0.88 -9.09 15.32
C SER A 129 2.26 -9.52 14.83
N ASP A 130 2.58 -9.27 13.56
CA ASP A 130 3.87 -9.62 12.98
C ASP A 130 5.00 -8.82 13.65
N PRO A 131 6.10 -9.46 14.09
CA PRO A 131 7.22 -8.76 14.71
C PRO A 131 7.88 -7.73 13.80
N HIS A 132 7.78 -7.88 12.47
CA HIS A 132 8.36 -6.93 11.52
C HIS A 132 7.55 -5.63 11.42
N CYS A 133 6.27 -5.66 11.77
CA CYS A 133 5.40 -4.49 11.70
C CYS A 133 5.79 -3.43 12.75
N LEU A 134 6.04 -2.21 12.31
CA LEU A 134 6.22 -1.01 13.14
C LEU A 134 4.97 -0.11 13.10
N TYR A 135 3.81 -0.72 12.87
CA TYR A 135 2.52 -0.06 12.79
C TYR A 135 2.44 0.91 11.60
N THR A 136 1.96 2.12 11.85
CA THR A 136 1.47 3.00 10.80
C THR A 136 2.05 4.40 10.93
N ILE A 137 2.54 4.94 9.82
CA ILE A 137 2.93 6.34 9.64
C ILE A 137 1.80 7.12 8.93
N GLY A 138 1.78 8.44 9.12
CA GLY A 138 0.76 9.32 8.56
C GLY A 138 0.28 10.39 9.53
N LEU A 139 0.63 10.26 10.81
CA LEU A 139 0.35 11.27 11.83
C LEU A 139 1.28 12.48 11.63
N GLN A 140 0.71 13.69 11.66
CA GLN A 140 1.49 14.93 11.69
C GLN A 140 2.02 15.12 13.13
N GLY A 141 3.35 15.12 13.31
CA GLY A 141 4.00 15.31 14.61
C GLY A 141 5.23 14.40 14.82
N GLN A 142 5.85 14.51 16.00
CA GLN A 142 6.94 13.62 16.43
C GLN A 142 6.34 12.29 16.92
N ASP A 143 6.03 11.39 16.00
CA ASP A 143 5.62 10.03 16.34
C ASP A 143 6.84 9.10 16.47
N HIS A 144 6.73 8.10 17.35
CA HIS A 144 7.75 7.09 17.55
C HIS A 144 8.12 6.39 16.23
N VAL A 145 7.13 6.11 15.39
CA VAL A 145 7.32 5.44 14.09
C VAL A 145 8.26 6.26 13.17
N ASN A 146 8.22 7.58 13.24
CA ASN A 146 9.05 8.46 12.41
C ASN A 146 10.54 8.28 12.70
N ALA A 147 10.91 7.90 13.93
CA ALA A 147 12.30 7.62 14.29
C ALA A 147 12.90 6.47 13.45
N ALA A 148 12.07 5.49 13.06
CA ALA A 148 12.54 4.38 12.23
C ALA A 148 12.97 4.83 10.83
N LEU A 149 12.21 5.75 10.23
CA LEU A 149 12.51 6.34 8.92
C LEU A 149 13.62 7.39 9.01
N TYR A 150 13.63 8.19 10.07
CA TYR A 150 14.67 9.21 10.29
C TYR A 150 16.07 8.60 10.32
N HIS A 151 16.24 7.47 11.01
CA HIS A 151 17.52 6.75 11.12
C HIS A 151 17.80 5.76 9.99
N ALA A 152 16.88 5.60 9.03
CA ALA A 152 17.08 4.73 7.90
C ALA A 152 18.07 5.36 6.91
N ASP A 153 18.97 4.54 6.38
CA ASP A 153 19.84 4.90 5.26
C ASP A 153 19.28 4.42 3.91
N LEU A 154 18.35 3.47 3.93
CA LEU A 154 17.62 2.97 2.77
C LEU A 154 16.11 2.83 3.08
N VAL A 155 15.26 3.34 2.19
CA VAL A 155 13.80 3.15 2.23
C VAL A 155 13.34 2.37 1.02
N ILE A 156 12.66 1.25 1.26
CA ILE A 156 12.02 0.43 0.23
C ILE A 156 10.53 0.81 0.20
N ALA A 157 10.17 1.71 -0.70
CA ALA A 157 8.81 2.19 -0.88
C ALA A 157 8.04 1.25 -1.82
N ILE A 158 7.09 0.49 -1.27
CA ILE A 158 6.35 -0.56 -1.98
C ILE A 158 4.90 -0.14 -2.13
N GLY A 159 4.47 0.06 -3.37
CA GLY A 159 3.11 0.50 -3.72
C GLY A 159 2.72 1.80 -3.03
N TYR A 160 3.70 2.68 -2.81
CA TYR A 160 3.55 3.92 -2.07
C TYR A 160 3.22 5.08 -3.00
N ASP A 161 2.18 5.83 -2.62
CA ASP A 161 1.76 7.05 -3.29
C ASP A 161 2.03 8.27 -2.39
N LEU A 162 2.55 9.35 -2.97
CA LEU A 162 2.92 10.58 -2.26
C LEU A 162 1.71 11.23 -1.57
N VAL A 163 0.50 10.98 -2.09
CA VAL A 163 -0.78 11.44 -1.49
C VAL A 163 -1.04 10.75 -0.14
N GLU A 164 -0.51 9.55 0.10
CA GLU A 164 -0.71 8.82 1.35
C GLU A 164 0.04 9.47 2.52
N TYR A 165 1.25 9.98 2.26
CA TYR A 165 2.05 10.68 3.25
C TYR A 165 3.17 11.47 2.57
N ALA A 166 3.22 12.79 2.72
CA ALA A 166 4.17 13.61 1.95
C ALA A 166 5.66 13.27 2.25
N PRO A 167 6.52 13.06 1.24
CA PRO A 167 7.94 12.75 1.40
C PRO A 167 8.70 13.71 2.32
N LYS A 168 8.40 15.01 2.25
CA LYS A 168 8.97 16.05 3.12
C LYS A 168 8.86 15.78 4.62
N LEU A 169 7.90 14.94 5.05
CA LEU A 169 7.66 14.63 6.45
C LEU A 169 8.57 13.50 6.98
N TRP A 170 9.17 12.70 6.10
CA TRP A 170 10.03 11.58 6.49
C TRP A 170 11.41 11.57 5.81
N ASN A 171 11.57 12.26 4.68
CA ASN A 171 12.79 12.22 3.89
C ASN A 171 13.62 13.52 3.88
N LYS A 172 13.07 14.64 4.31
CA LYS A 172 13.67 15.97 4.13
C LYS A 172 15.06 16.16 4.75
N GLU A 173 15.29 15.65 5.96
CA GLU A 173 16.47 16.03 6.75
C GLU A 173 17.71 15.18 6.49
N THR A 174 17.53 13.93 6.03
CA THR A 174 18.63 12.99 5.86
C THR A 174 18.55 12.38 4.48
N LYS A 175 19.67 12.40 3.75
CA LYS A 175 19.78 11.72 2.46
C LYS A 175 19.70 10.21 2.67
N LYS A 176 18.77 9.57 1.98
CA LYS A 176 18.54 8.12 2.01
C LYS A 176 18.55 7.60 0.59
N THR A 177 18.96 6.34 0.43
CA THR A 177 18.74 5.63 -0.82
C THR A 177 17.27 5.19 -0.88
N ILE A 178 16.57 5.50 -1.97
CA ILE A 178 15.16 5.15 -2.15
C ILE A 178 15.02 4.11 -3.26
N ILE A 179 14.39 2.99 -2.92
CA ILE A 179 13.90 2.00 -3.86
C ILE A 179 12.40 2.19 -4.00
N HIS A 180 11.91 2.43 -5.21
CA HIS A 180 10.49 2.53 -5.52
C HIS A 180 10.01 1.27 -6.26
N ILE A 181 8.97 0.61 -5.76
CA ILE A 181 8.36 -0.57 -6.38
C ILE A 181 6.86 -0.32 -6.49
N ASP A 182 6.37 0.01 -7.69
CA ASP A 182 4.94 0.19 -7.96
C ASP A 182 4.60 -0.20 -9.41
N PHE A 183 3.31 -0.22 -9.74
CA PHE A 183 2.81 -0.37 -11.11
C PHE A 183 3.15 0.80 -12.02
N TRP A 184 3.36 1.97 -11.41
CA TRP A 184 3.64 3.22 -12.09
C TRP A 184 5.04 3.68 -11.72
N PRO A 185 5.73 4.41 -12.60
CA PRO A 185 6.92 5.16 -12.20
C PRO A 185 6.57 6.11 -11.04
N ALA A 186 7.55 6.37 -10.19
CA ALA A 186 7.48 7.35 -9.12
C ALA A 186 7.22 8.75 -9.68
N GLU A 187 6.44 9.51 -8.94
CA GLU A 187 6.31 10.94 -9.19
C GLU A 187 7.59 11.69 -8.82
N ILE A 188 7.85 12.78 -9.53
CA ILE A 188 9.01 13.64 -9.26
C ILE A 188 8.66 14.60 -8.12
N ASP A 189 9.39 14.51 -7.02
CA ASP A 189 9.28 15.40 -5.87
C ASP A 189 10.69 15.63 -5.28
N GLU A 190 10.96 16.85 -4.82
CA GLU A 190 12.29 17.23 -4.31
C GLU A 190 12.73 16.42 -3.09
N ASP A 191 11.76 15.95 -2.29
CA ASP A 191 11.96 15.12 -1.12
C ASP A 191 11.78 13.62 -1.44
N TYR A 192 11.58 13.22 -2.70
CA TYR A 192 11.42 11.81 -3.12
C TYR A 192 12.24 11.47 -4.37
N ILE A 193 13.55 11.68 -4.27
CA ILE A 193 14.50 11.33 -5.34
C ILE A 193 14.77 9.83 -5.28
N VAL A 194 14.26 9.08 -6.26
CA VAL A 194 14.38 7.61 -6.35
C VAL A 194 15.73 7.22 -6.97
N ASP A 195 16.47 6.32 -6.31
CA ASP A 195 17.74 5.78 -6.81
C ASP A 195 17.54 4.51 -7.63
N VAL A 196 16.57 3.67 -7.25
CA VAL A 196 16.22 2.44 -7.96
C VAL A 196 14.71 2.35 -8.11
N GLU A 197 14.26 2.14 -9.34
CA GLU A 197 12.84 2.02 -9.66
C GLU A 197 12.52 0.67 -10.30
N VAL A 198 11.54 -0.04 -9.75
CA VAL A 198 11.06 -1.33 -10.25
C VAL A 198 9.57 -1.20 -10.63
N VAL A 199 9.33 -0.75 -11.86
CA VAL A 199 7.97 -0.53 -12.40
C VAL A 199 7.37 -1.82 -12.94
N SER A 200 6.45 -2.45 -12.22
CA SER A 200 5.84 -3.74 -12.60
C SER A 200 4.67 -4.17 -11.69
N ASP A 201 4.14 -5.39 -11.87
CA ASP A 201 3.32 -6.01 -10.83
C ASP A 201 4.11 -6.11 -9.53
N VAL A 202 3.70 -5.37 -8.50
CA VAL A 202 4.39 -5.30 -7.20
C VAL A 202 4.64 -6.69 -6.62
N ALA A 203 3.68 -7.61 -6.77
CA ALA A 203 3.84 -8.99 -6.31
C ALA A 203 4.91 -9.76 -7.09
N ASP A 204 5.04 -9.53 -8.40
CA ASP A 204 6.07 -10.14 -9.24
C ASP A 204 7.46 -9.59 -8.89
N ALA A 205 7.59 -8.26 -8.73
CA ALA A 205 8.83 -7.63 -8.28
C ALA A 205 9.32 -8.21 -6.95
N LEU A 206 8.43 -8.25 -5.94
CA LEU A 206 8.78 -8.80 -4.62
C LEU A 206 9.09 -10.29 -4.68
N TRP A 207 8.38 -11.05 -5.51
CA TRP A 207 8.68 -12.47 -5.73
C TRP A 207 10.08 -12.65 -6.32
N GLN A 208 10.43 -11.92 -7.39
CA GLN A 208 11.76 -11.99 -8.00
C GLN A 208 12.87 -11.58 -7.03
N ILE A 209 12.64 -10.53 -6.22
CA ILE A 209 13.55 -10.12 -5.14
C ILE A 209 13.76 -11.26 -4.13
N ASN A 210 12.67 -11.88 -3.66
CA ASN A 210 12.72 -13.01 -2.74
C ASN A 210 13.48 -14.21 -3.32
N GLN A 211 13.27 -14.54 -4.60
CA GLN A 211 14.01 -15.60 -5.28
C GLN A 211 15.49 -15.27 -5.37
N LEU A 212 15.86 -14.02 -5.70
CA LEU A 212 17.25 -13.63 -5.79
C LEU A 212 17.98 -13.70 -4.44
N PHE A 213 17.28 -13.42 -3.33
CA PHE A 213 17.81 -13.67 -1.98
C PHE A 213 18.01 -15.16 -1.70
N ASP A 214 17.07 -16.01 -2.08
CA ASP A 214 17.19 -17.47 -1.92
C ASP A 214 18.33 -18.06 -2.76
N ASP A 215 18.54 -17.58 -3.97
CA ASP A 215 19.54 -18.13 -4.87
C ASP A 215 20.97 -17.71 -4.52
N LYS A 216 21.16 -16.48 -4.03
CA LYS A 216 22.51 -15.88 -3.88
C LYS A 216 22.92 -15.58 -2.45
N TYR A 217 21.97 -15.50 -1.52
CA TYR A 217 22.22 -14.98 -0.18
C TYR A 217 21.61 -15.83 0.93
N LYS A 218 21.09 -17.03 0.63
CA LYS A 218 20.44 -17.93 1.59
C LYS A 218 21.20 -18.09 2.91
N ASP A 219 22.51 -18.30 2.84
CA ASP A 219 23.36 -18.54 4.02
C ASP A 219 23.64 -17.27 4.85
N LYS A 220 23.22 -16.09 4.36
CA LYS A 220 23.36 -14.79 5.02
C LYS A 220 22.04 -14.25 5.55
N LEU A 221 20.93 -14.98 5.37
CA LEU A 221 19.61 -14.58 5.87
C LEU A 221 19.42 -15.01 7.34
N PRO A 222 18.78 -14.19 8.19
CA PRO A 222 18.34 -12.83 7.91
C PRO A 222 19.52 -11.84 7.85
N LEU A 223 19.43 -10.87 6.94
CA LEU A 223 20.47 -9.84 6.75
C LEU A 223 20.50 -8.84 7.91
N PHE A 224 19.36 -8.61 8.55
CA PHE A 224 19.17 -7.57 9.54
C PHE A 224 18.55 -8.14 10.82
N GLU A 225 19.16 -7.85 11.97
CA GLU A 225 18.63 -8.29 13.25
C GLU A 225 17.44 -7.43 13.70
N ILE A 226 16.30 -8.08 13.89
CA ILE A 226 15.04 -7.48 14.33
C ILE A 226 15.16 -6.93 15.77
N SER A 227 15.95 -7.59 16.62
CA SER A 227 16.12 -7.29 18.07
C SER A 227 16.56 -5.84 18.32
N ASN A 228 17.43 -5.29 17.48
CA ASN A 228 17.96 -3.92 17.59
C ASN A 228 16.90 -2.81 17.54
N LYS A 229 15.69 -3.11 17.05
CA LYS A 229 14.55 -2.18 16.99
C LYS A 229 13.33 -2.63 17.81
N GLN A 230 13.47 -3.65 18.65
CA GLN A 230 12.36 -4.17 19.46
C GLN A 230 11.79 -3.12 20.42
N LYS A 231 12.67 -2.32 21.02
CA LYS A 231 12.32 -1.22 21.92
C LYS A 231 11.31 -0.25 21.30
N LEU A 232 11.44 0.07 20.01
CA LEU A 232 10.51 0.99 19.35
C LEU A 232 9.09 0.42 19.26
N ARG A 233 8.97 -0.84 18.85
CA ARG A 233 7.68 -1.53 18.77
C ARG A 233 7.06 -1.67 20.17
N GLU A 234 7.86 -1.99 21.17
CA GLU A 234 7.42 -2.06 22.57
C GLU A 234 6.93 -0.71 23.07
N THR A 235 7.66 0.39 22.82
CA THR A 235 7.22 1.74 23.18
C THR A 235 5.84 2.05 22.61
N ILE A 236 5.61 1.80 21.32
CA ILE A 236 4.31 2.07 20.67
C ILE A 236 3.20 1.15 21.24
N SER A 237 3.54 -0.10 21.55
CA SER A 237 2.58 -1.06 22.11
C SER A 237 2.19 -0.71 23.55
N ASN A 238 3.16 -0.28 24.34
CA ASN A 238 2.96 0.15 25.72
C ASN A 238 2.14 1.45 25.76
N ASP A 239 2.44 2.40 24.88
CA ASP A 239 1.64 3.63 24.69
C ASP A 239 0.16 3.31 24.39
N PHE A 240 -0.13 2.31 23.55
CA PHE A 240 -1.50 1.85 23.35
C PHE A 240 -2.13 1.25 24.61
N ALA A 241 -1.36 0.44 25.35
CA ALA A 241 -1.82 -0.28 26.53
C ALA A 241 -1.95 0.61 27.79
N MET A 242 -1.39 1.82 27.79
CA MET A 242 -1.41 2.73 28.94
C MET A 242 -2.83 3.03 29.43
N GLU A 243 -3.79 3.14 28.52
CA GLU A 243 -5.16 3.51 28.84
C GLU A 243 -6.12 2.30 28.86
N LYS A 244 -5.60 1.05 28.90
CA LYS A 244 -6.45 -0.16 28.84
C LYS A 244 -7.44 -0.28 30.01
N ASP A 245 -7.04 0.21 31.19
CA ASP A 245 -7.81 0.15 32.44
C ASP A 245 -8.48 1.50 32.78
N ASP A 246 -8.41 2.49 31.87
CA ASP A 246 -9.03 3.81 32.08
C ASP A 246 -10.55 3.71 32.23
N LYS A 247 -11.09 4.41 33.22
CA LYS A 247 -12.54 4.45 33.55
C LYS A 247 -13.08 5.89 33.51
N SER A 248 -12.35 6.82 32.89
CA SER A 248 -12.69 8.23 32.89
C SER A 248 -13.87 8.56 31.94
N PHE A 249 -14.56 9.68 32.20
CA PHE A 249 -15.59 10.21 31.32
C PHE A 249 -15.31 11.70 31.03
N PRO A 250 -15.30 12.13 29.74
CA PRO A 250 -15.50 11.30 28.54
C PRO A 250 -14.34 10.33 28.30
N MET A 251 -14.64 9.19 27.67
CA MET A 251 -13.64 8.13 27.40
C MET A 251 -12.51 8.63 26.50
N LYS A 252 -11.28 8.22 26.81
CA LYS A 252 -10.12 8.46 25.94
C LYS A 252 -10.20 7.57 24.69
N PRO A 253 -9.79 8.07 23.50
CA PRO A 253 -9.80 7.26 22.27
C PRO A 253 -9.02 5.95 22.35
N GLN A 254 -7.86 5.94 23.04
CA GLN A 254 -7.06 4.72 23.25
C GLN A 254 -7.85 3.63 23.97
N LYS A 255 -8.57 3.98 25.03
CA LYS A 255 -9.42 3.06 25.79
C LYS A 255 -10.52 2.46 24.91
N VAL A 256 -11.22 3.30 24.15
CA VAL A 256 -12.27 2.85 23.22
C VAL A 256 -11.71 1.86 22.20
N LEU A 257 -10.55 2.16 21.61
CA LEU A 257 -9.91 1.28 20.63
C LEU A 257 -9.34 0.00 21.24
N TRP A 258 -8.87 0.05 22.48
CA TRP A 258 -8.45 -1.14 23.22
C TRP A 258 -9.61 -2.12 23.37
N ASP A 259 -10.76 -1.64 23.85
CA ASP A 259 -11.94 -2.48 24.05
C ASP A 259 -12.50 -3.04 22.75
N ILE A 260 -12.52 -2.22 21.69
CA ILE A 260 -12.87 -2.70 20.34
C ILE A 260 -11.90 -3.81 19.92
N ARG A 261 -10.59 -3.63 20.12
CA ARG A 261 -9.58 -4.62 19.70
C ARG A 261 -9.71 -5.94 20.46
N GLU A 262 -9.97 -5.91 21.76
CA GLU A 262 -10.19 -7.12 22.57
C GLU A 262 -11.47 -7.87 22.18
N THR A 263 -12.44 -7.16 21.63
CA THR A 263 -13.74 -7.73 21.21
C THR A 263 -13.70 -8.28 19.79
N LEU A 264 -12.93 -7.67 18.88
CA LEU A 264 -12.86 -8.06 17.47
C LEU A 264 -12.03 -9.33 17.28
N GLY A 265 -12.59 -10.30 16.55
CA GLY A 265 -11.88 -11.46 16.03
C GLY A 265 -10.91 -11.12 14.88
N SER A 266 -10.03 -12.05 14.55
CA SER A 266 -9.01 -11.87 13.49
C SER A 266 -9.59 -11.67 12.08
N SER A 267 -10.84 -12.07 11.86
CA SER A 267 -11.55 -11.97 10.58
C SER A 267 -12.58 -10.83 10.56
N ASP A 268 -12.75 -10.12 11.66
CA ASP A 268 -13.70 -9.02 11.74
C ASP A 268 -13.18 -7.79 11.00
N ILE A 269 -14.10 -7.00 10.45
CA ILE A 269 -13.79 -5.83 9.65
C ILE A 269 -14.10 -4.58 10.47
N LEU A 270 -13.09 -3.75 10.70
CA LEU A 270 -13.24 -2.41 11.26
C LEU A 270 -13.30 -1.39 10.12
N LEU A 271 -14.38 -0.64 10.05
CA LEU A 271 -14.52 0.52 9.15
C LEU A 271 -14.40 1.80 9.97
N SER A 272 -13.56 2.73 9.51
CA SER A 272 -13.38 4.05 10.14
C SER A 272 -13.82 5.13 9.18
N ASP A 273 -14.59 6.08 9.69
CA ASP A 273 -14.89 7.32 8.98
C ASP A 273 -13.68 8.29 9.08
N VAL A 274 -13.86 9.53 8.63
CA VAL A 274 -12.87 10.60 8.70
C VAL A 274 -13.19 11.52 9.88
N GLY A 275 -12.25 11.61 10.82
CA GLY A 275 -12.31 12.52 11.95
C GLY A 275 -11.09 12.33 12.86
N ALA A 276 -11.06 12.98 14.02
CA ALA A 276 -9.95 12.82 14.97
C ALA A 276 -9.75 11.35 15.39
N HIS A 277 -10.84 10.57 15.50
CA HIS A 277 -10.80 9.14 15.81
C HIS A 277 -10.01 8.31 14.78
N LYS A 278 -10.03 8.69 13.49
CA LYS A 278 -9.29 8.02 12.42
C LYS A 278 -7.79 7.96 12.72
N MET A 279 -7.23 9.01 13.31
CA MET A 279 -5.81 9.07 13.65
C MET A 279 -5.44 7.98 14.67
N TRP A 280 -6.31 7.76 15.65
CA TRP A 280 -6.14 6.71 16.66
C TRP A 280 -6.30 5.31 16.05
N VAL A 281 -7.31 5.10 15.19
CA VAL A 281 -7.52 3.84 14.46
C VAL A 281 -6.34 3.53 13.54
N ALA A 282 -5.80 4.54 12.87
CA ALA A 282 -4.67 4.38 11.99
C ALA A 282 -3.41 3.99 12.78
N ARG A 283 -3.12 4.69 13.88
CA ARG A 283 -1.94 4.45 14.74
C ARG A 283 -1.87 3.02 15.26
N TYR A 284 -2.99 2.48 15.76
CA TYR A 284 -3.06 1.20 16.45
C TYR A 284 -3.82 0.15 15.64
#